data_AF-A0AAD4XWI6-F1
#
_entry.id   AF-A0AAD4XWI6-F1
#
_cell.length_a   1.000
_cell.length_b   1.000
_cell.length_c   1.000
_cell.angle_alpha   90.00
_cell.angle_beta   90.00
_cell.angle_gamma   90.00
#
_symmetry.space_group_name_H-M   'P 1'
#
loop_
_entity.id
_entity.type
_entity.pdbx_description
1 polymer ?
#
loop_
_entity_poly.entity_id
_entity_poly.type
_entity_poly.pdbx_seq_one_letter_code
_entity_poly.pdbx_strand_id
1 'polypeptide(L)'
;MFLFFFSVVEEKGDCKNDIGIPLMASEYVWVWRSKEETQAAGNLVSSIPSLCSSCECDPGDNSETSLKRANDIVSLVNDYLNVIPTYNVYDSEDHINRFISSGAPEALVSLVLNSPTQCSKQAGEDSIKLFLYPNIRSLPKSIRKHCVRIVWEFCELLYSADKHGNQHPLYYSCRKTLVSLLKLICFRNTSKYVYVTQPSDTIEEFYTFVKELAKSLCLGLRTSRKSSFTVVSTSLRLSIENDVRLLAFFSRYMIRAIEDHVRLKGQSLPLNADDDFRNQPCYLLEIDFFRIVYEGLSTELILCLGEISDGVWFGKPLYYTPGWPSYLSVLRELMKFSKIYLNYEEDLFSEVRHYQRNVDLLVRMSKKSDDLRWLLEHKNSISSNSRDYLIMKMFPEVKFDFEKQHKMLIDRSEILTESFKHLSLATSTSLRRGLSVEFRNEEAVGYGVLREWFLIICQELFDPKGSLFLACPSDRRRFFPNPAPMGNRHRKYFAFAGRVIALALMHKVQVGISFDRVFFLQLVGGVISLEDIRDADPAIYKSCKSILEMDADSVDSDALGLTFAREFEEFGSRRVVELCPGGDSIIVNSKNREELLRACL
;
A
#
# COMPACT_ATOMS: atom_id res chain seq x y z
N MET A 1 10.26 -13.34 8.96
CA MET A 1 10.35 -13.77 10.36
C MET A 1 10.02 -12.59 11.30
N PHE A 2 8.74 -12.19 11.35
CA PHE A 2 8.14 -11.37 12.40
C PHE A 2 6.61 -11.44 12.22
N LEU A 3 6.03 -12.52 12.74
CA LEU A 3 4.61 -12.73 13.05
C LEU A 3 4.55 -14.15 13.64
N PHE A 4 4.18 -14.28 14.92
CA PHE A 4 3.25 -15.30 15.44
C PHE A 4 3.14 -15.23 16.98
N PHE A 5 1.90 -15.49 17.45
CA PHE A 5 1.36 -15.71 18.82
C PHE A 5 0.87 -14.49 19.63
N PHE A 6 -0.35 -14.44 20.22
CA PHE A 6 -1.50 -15.37 20.47
C PHE A 6 -2.78 -14.49 20.63
N SER A 7 -3.90 -14.70 19.93
CA SER A 7 -5.15 -15.46 20.25
C SER A 7 -5.84 -15.17 21.61
N VAL A 8 -7.07 -14.60 21.61
CA VAL A 8 -8.43 -15.23 21.72
C VAL A 8 -8.88 -15.51 23.16
N VAL A 9 -9.96 -14.83 23.58
CA VAL A 9 -10.89 -15.27 24.64
C VAL A 9 -12.32 -14.99 24.14
N GLU A 10 -13.08 -16.06 23.96
CA GLU A 10 -14.55 -16.08 23.81
C GLU A 10 -15.21 -15.90 25.19
N GLU A 11 -16.32 -15.18 25.25
CA GLU A 11 -17.33 -15.35 26.30
C GLU A 11 -18.70 -15.56 25.64
N LYS A 12 -19.27 -16.74 25.92
CA LYS A 12 -20.65 -17.14 25.64
C LYS A 12 -21.57 -16.50 26.68
N GLY A 13 -22.65 -15.87 26.24
CA GLY A 13 -23.77 -15.46 27.09
C GLY A 13 -24.99 -16.33 26.83
N ASP A 14 -25.45 -16.99 27.89
CA ASP A 14 -26.56 -17.94 27.96
C ASP A 14 -27.92 -17.37 27.54
N CYS A 15 -28.71 -18.24 26.89
CA CYS A 15 -30.17 -18.12 26.75
C CYS A 15 -30.85 -18.78 27.95
N LYS A 16 -31.83 -18.11 28.58
CA LYS A 16 -33.04 -18.77 29.12
C LYS A 16 -34.16 -17.81 29.59
N ASN A 17 -35.38 -18.22 29.23
CA ASN A 17 -36.69 -18.06 29.88
C ASN A 17 -37.75 -17.14 29.23
N ASP A 18 -38.68 -17.83 28.55
CA ASP A 18 -40.15 -17.82 28.69
C ASP A 18 -40.92 -16.51 28.85
N ILE A 19 -41.86 -16.28 27.92
CA ILE A 19 -43.31 -16.17 28.16
C ILE A 19 -44.03 -16.44 26.82
N GLY A 20 -44.93 -17.43 26.81
CA GLY A 20 -45.77 -17.78 25.67
C GLY A 20 -46.93 -16.79 25.47
N ILE A 21 -47.01 -16.21 24.27
CA ILE A 21 -48.16 -15.52 23.68
C ILE A 21 -48.15 -15.90 22.18
N PRO A 22 -49.28 -16.19 21.51
CA PRO A 22 -49.30 -16.99 20.27
C PRO A 22 -48.61 -16.29 19.08
N LEU A 23 -47.56 -16.93 18.56
CA LEU A 23 -46.72 -16.51 17.42
C LEU A 23 -47.50 -16.27 16.11
N MET A 24 -48.71 -16.84 15.95
CA MET A 24 -49.50 -16.71 14.73
C MET A 24 -50.09 -15.30 14.51
N ALA A 25 -50.55 -14.60 15.56
CA ALA A 25 -51.15 -13.27 15.38
C ALA A 25 -50.09 -12.20 15.03
N SER A 26 -48.88 -12.37 15.54
CA SER A 26 -47.72 -11.54 15.23
C SER A 26 -47.40 -11.64 13.74
N GLU A 27 -47.13 -12.84 13.20
CA GLU A 27 -46.74 -13.01 11.78
C GLU A 27 -47.79 -12.47 10.79
N TYR A 28 -49.09 -12.64 11.03
CA TYR A 28 -50.13 -12.09 10.15
C TYR A 28 -50.24 -10.56 10.23
N VAL A 29 -50.07 -9.95 11.41
CA VAL A 29 -50.05 -8.48 11.56
C VAL A 29 -48.77 -7.88 10.95
N TRP A 30 -47.63 -8.56 11.05
CA TRP A 30 -46.37 -8.15 10.41
C TRP A 30 -46.45 -8.22 8.88
N VAL A 31 -47.02 -9.30 8.32
CA VAL A 31 -47.21 -9.44 6.87
C VAL A 31 -48.20 -8.41 6.32
N TRP A 32 -49.25 -8.06 7.08
CA TRP A 32 -50.20 -7.01 6.69
C TRP A 32 -49.59 -5.60 6.76
N ARG A 33 -48.90 -5.24 7.85
CA ARG A 33 -48.20 -3.93 7.94
C ARG A 33 -47.12 -3.77 6.87
N SER A 34 -46.33 -4.82 6.63
CA SER A 34 -45.34 -4.84 5.55
C SER A 34 -45.98 -4.63 4.18
N LYS A 35 -47.15 -5.24 3.90
CA LYS A 35 -47.90 -5.03 2.65
C LYS A 35 -48.47 -3.62 2.50
N GLU A 36 -49.03 -3.02 3.56
CA GLU A 36 -49.55 -1.64 3.52
C GLU A 36 -48.42 -0.60 3.37
N GLU A 37 -47.32 -0.77 4.10
CA GLU A 37 -46.13 0.10 4.00
C GLU A 37 -45.49 0.02 2.61
N THR A 38 -45.39 -1.20 2.04
CA THR A 38 -44.86 -1.40 0.68
C THR A 38 -45.81 -0.90 -0.42
N GLN A 39 -47.13 -0.95 -0.21
CA GLN A 39 -48.12 -0.35 -1.13
C GLN A 39 -48.06 1.18 -1.09
N ALA A 40 -47.96 1.78 0.11
CA ALA A 40 -47.80 3.22 0.29
C ALA A 40 -46.50 3.73 -0.33
N ALA A 41 -45.39 3.02 -0.11
CA ALA A 41 -44.10 3.27 -0.75
C ALA A 41 -44.19 3.20 -2.29
N GLY A 42 -44.87 2.20 -2.82
CA GLY A 42 -45.09 2.05 -4.27
C GLY A 42 -45.83 3.26 -4.88
N ASN A 43 -46.89 3.73 -4.21
CA ASN A 43 -47.67 4.89 -4.65
C ASN A 43 -46.87 6.20 -4.60
N LEU A 44 -46.01 6.37 -3.59
CA LEU A 44 -45.14 7.55 -3.48
C LEU A 44 -44.12 7.59 -4.62
N VAL A 45 -43.46 6.47 -4.90
CA VAL A 45 -42.42 6.39 -5.94
C VAL A 45 -42.98 6.55 -7.35
N SER A 46 -44.11 5.89 -7.66
CA SER A 46 -44.74 6.00 -8.98
C SER A 46 -45.20 7.42 -9.32
N SER A 47 -45.40 8.26 -8.30
CA SER A 47 -45.80 9.65 -8.47
C SER A 47 -44.63 10.58 -8.84
N ILE A 48 -43.38 10.20 -8.50
CA ILE A 48 -42.18 11.04 -8.75
C ILE A 48 -41.98 11.34 -10.24
N PRO A 49 -41.94 10.35 -11.17
CA PRO A 49 -41.75 10.64 -12.58
C PRO A 49 -42.86 11.52 -13.17
N SER A 50 -44.12 11.25 -12.79
CA SER A 50 -45.27 12.00 -13.30
C SER A 50 -45.26 13.49 -12.91
N LEU A 51 -44.84 13.78 -11.67
CA LEU A 51 -44.70 15.15 -11.19
C LEU A 51 -43.51 15.85 -11.86
N CYS A 52 -42.40 15.14 -12.06
CA CYS A 52 -41.24 15.68 -12.77
C CYS A 52 -41.60 16.05 -14.22
N SER A 53 -42.25 15.14 -14.96
CA SER A 53 -42.70 15.43 -16.34
C SER A 53 -43.67 16.61 -16.41
N SER A 54 -44.56 16.77 -15.43
CA SER A 54 -45.47 17.92 -15.37
C SER A 54 -44.75 19.27 -15.18
N CYS A 55 -43.53 19.26 -14.63
CA CYS A 55 -42.70 20.45 -14.43
C CYS A 55 -41.78 20.75 -15.63
N GLU A 56 -41.59 19.79 -16.53
CA GLU A 56 -40.80 19.97 -17.77
C GLU A 56 -41.61 20.62 -18.90
N CYS A 57 -42.93 20.42 -18.92
CA CYS A 57 -43.82 20.85 -20.01
C CYS A 57 -44.40 22.27 -19.89
N ASP A 58 -44.18 22.99 -18.78
CA ASP A 58 -44.87 24.27 -18.48
C ASP A 58 -43.91 25.49 -18.52
N PRO A 59 -43.75 26.16 -19.68
CA PRO A 59 -43.00 27.41 -19.78
C PRO A 59 -43.81 28.67 -19.39
N GLY A 60 -45.09 28.53 -19.01
CA GLY A 60 -46.03 29.66 -18.82
C GLY A 60 -46.76 29.73 -17.48
N ASP A 61 -46.35 28.96 -16.47
CA ASP A 61 -47.04 28.90 -15.17
C ASP A 61 -46.60 30.03 -14.21
N ASN A 62 -47.51 30.48 -13.32
CA ASN A 62 -47.19 31.50 -12.32
C ASN A 62 -46.02 31.00 -11.42
N SER A 63 -45.16 31.91 -10.98
CA SER A 63 -43.95 31.55 -10.19
C SER A 63 -44.29 30.81 -8.89
N GLU A 64 -45.46 31.07 -8.31
CA GLU A 64 -45.95 30.48 -7.06
C GLU A 64 -46.45 29.03 -7.23
N THR A 65 -47.15 28.71 -8.33
CA THR A 65 -47.60 27.35 -8.65
C THR A 65 -46.43 26.45 -9.01
N SER A 66 -45.46 26.95 -9.79
CA SER A 66 -44.21 26.26 -10.10
C SER A 66 -43.39 25.97 -8.84
N LEU A 67 -43.29 26.93 -7.92
CA LEU A 67 -42.57 26.76 -6.65
C LEU A 67 -43.25 25.71 -5.75
N LYS A 68 -44.58 25.67 -5.74
CA LYS A 68 -45.34 24.66 -4.98
C LYS A 68 -45.07 23.24 -5.50
N ARG A 69 -45.19 23.01 -6.83
CA ARG A 69 -44.88 21.71 -7.44
C ARG A 69 -43.43 21.28 -7.17
N ALA A 70 -42.49 22.23 -7.24
CA ALA A 70 -41.08 22.00 -6.93
C ALA A 70 -40.86 21.54 -5.46
N ASN A 71 -41.54 22.16 -4.49
CA ASN A 71 -41.48 21.74 -3.09
C ASN A 71 -42.15 20.38 -2.84
N ASP A 72 -43.25 20.10 -3.54
CA ASP A 72 -43.97 18.82 -3.44
C ASP A 72 -43.08 17.65 -3.88
N ILE A 73 -42.24 17.83 -4.92
CA ILE A 73 -41.27 16.82 -5.37
C ILE A 73 -40.24 16.51 -4.28
N VAL A 74 -39.64 17.55 -3.66
CA VAL A 74 -38.64 17.36 -2.59
C VAL A 74 -39.28 16.69 -1.37
N SER A 75 -40.50 17.09 -1.00
CA SER A 75 -41.25 16.46 0.09
C SER A 75 -41.51 14.99 -0.20
N LEU A 76 -41.95 14.66 -1.42
CA LEU A 76 -42.27 13.29 -1.83
C LEU A 76 -41.06 12.36 -1.74
N VAL A 77 -39.89 12.82 -2.19
CA VAL A 77 -38.63 12.07 -2.09
C VAL A 77 -38.20 11.91 -0.63
N ASN A 78 -38.38 12.94 0.19
CA ASN A 78 -38.07 12.88 1.62
C ASN A 78 -39.02 11.93 2.38
N ASP A 79 -40.31 11.96 2.09
CA ASP A 79 -41.31 11.06 2.65
C ASP A 79 -41.00 9.61 2.27
N TYR A 80 -40.60 9.38 1.02
CA TYR A 80 -40.16 8.08 0.56
C TYR A 80 -38.95 7.54 1.35
N LEU A 81 -37.97 8.40 1.64
CA LEU A 81 -36.79 8.04 2.44
C LEU A 81 -37.14 7.74 3.90
N ASN A 82 -38.18 8.39 4.45
CA ASN A 82 -38.62 8.18 5.84
C ASN A 82 -39.42 6.88 6.02
N VAL A 83 -40.02 6.36 4.95
CA VAL A 83 -40.83 5.12 4.96
C VAL A 83 -39.97 3.88 4.69
N ILE A 84 -38.65 4.01 4.47
CA ILE A 84 -37.78 2.85 4.24
C ILE A 84 -37.87 1.87 5.43
N PRO A 85 -38.25 0.61 5.21
CA PRO A 85 -38.28 -0.40 6.27
C PRO A 85 -36.91 -0.53 6.93
N THR A 86 -36.83 -0.39 8.25
CA THR A 86 -35.55 -0.42 8.99
C THR A 86 -35.26 -1.76 9.69
N TYR A 87 -36.28 -2.64 9.75
CA TYR A 87 -36.30 -3.88 10.52
C TYR A 87 -35.82 -5.11 9.73
N ASN A 88 -35.90 -5.08 8.40
CA ASN A 88 -35.51 -6.20 7.52
C ASN A 88 -34.68 -5.69 6.34
N VAL A 89 -33.50 -6.29 6.17
CA VAL A 89 -32.53 -5.95 5.10
C VAL A 89 -33.12 -6.21 3.71
N TYR A 90 -33.88 -7.29 3.53
CA TYR A 90 -34.50 -7.63 2.25
C TYR A 90 -35.58 -6.63 1.86
N ASP A 91 -36.39 -6.18 2.82
CA ASP A 91 -37.45 -5.19 2.58
C ASP A 91 -36.84 -3.79 2.34
N SER A 92 -35.76 -3.43 3.06
CA SER A 92 -35.01 -2.21 2.75
C SER A 92 -34.45 -2.23 1.31
N GLU A 93 -33.93 -3.37 0.88
CA GLU A 93 -33.33 -3.54 -0.44
C GLU A 93 -34.39 -3.55 -1.55
N ASP A 94 -35.51 -4.24 -1.36
CA ASP A 94 -36.65 -4.23 -2.28
C ASP A 94 -37.21 -2.81 -2.46
N HIS A 95 -37.39 -2.08 -1.34
CA HIS A 95 -37.80 -0.68 -1.37
C HIS A 95 -36.83 0.15 -2.23
N ILE A 96 -35.52 0.08 -1.97
CA ILE A 96 -34.52 0.78 -2.78
C ILE A 96 -34.57 0.39 -4.26
N ASN A 97 -34.76 -0.89 -4.58
CA ASN A 97 -34.86 -1.36 -5.96
C ASN A 97 -36.12 -0.85 -6.68
N ARG A 98 -37.23 -0.65 -5.96
CA ARG A 98 -38.44 -0.03 -6.52
C ARG A 98 -38.22 1.42 -6.91
N PHE A 99 -37.44 2.17 -6.14
CA PHE A 99 -37.06 3.54 -6.50
C PHE A 99 -36.36 3.56 -7.86
N ILE A 100 -35.36 2.71 -8.05
CA ILE A 100 -34.61 2.61 -9.31
C ILE A 100 -35.52 2.16 -10.45
N SER A 101 -36.27 1.08 -10.25
CA SER A 101 -37.13 0.48 -11.30
C SER A 101 -38.29 1.37 -11.74
N SER A 102 -38.60 2.42 -10.99
CA SER A 102 -39.70 3.35 -11.31
C SER A 102 -39.34 4.43 -12.33
N GLY A 103 -38.07 4.59 -12.69
CA GLY A 103 -37.60 5.72 -13.49
C GLY A 103 -37.46 7.03 -12.70
N ALA A 104 -37.59 6.99 -11.37
CA ALA A 104 -37.42 8.18 -10.52
C ALA A 104 -36.02 8.81 -10.63
N PRO A 105 -34.90 8.03 -10.66
CA PRO A 105 -33.57 8.61 -10.88
C PRO A 105 -33.47 9.42 -12.18
N GLU A 106 -33.96 8.86 -13.29
CA GLU A 106 -33.97 9.44 -14.63
C GLU A 106 -34.81 10.72 -14.67
N ALA A 107 -35.99 10.68 -14.06
CA ALA A 107 -36.89 11.82 -13.99
C ALA A 107 -36.27 12.98 -13.18
N LEU A 108 -35.64 12.69 -12.04
CA LEU A 108 -34.98 13.70 -11.21
C LEU A 108 -33.75 14.30 -11.92
N VAL A 109 -32.95 13.49 -12.61
CA VAL A 109 -31.80 13.98 -13.39
C VAL A 109 -32.26 14.81 -14.59
N SER A 110 -33.30 14.36 -15.30
CA SER A 110 -33.90 15.14 -16.39
C SER A 110 -34.43 16.49 -15.90
N LEU A 111 -35.05 16.52 -14.71
CA LEU A 111 -35.53 17.76 -14.10
C LEU A 111 -34.37 18.74 -13.82
N VAL A 112 -33.22 18.26 -13.38
CA VAL A 112 -32.02 19.09 -13.15
C VAL A 112 -31.48 19.66 -14.46
N LEU A 113 -31.40 18.83 -15.51
CA LEU A 113 -30.68 19.18 -16.74
C LEU A 113 -31.55 19.90 -17.78
N ASN A 114 -32.80 19.46 -17.93
CA ASN A 114 -33.67 19.79 -19.06
C ASN A 114 -34.84 20.73 -18.70
N SER A 115 -35.14 20.93 -17.41
CA SER A 115 -36.30 21.75 -17.02
C SER A 115 -36.16 23.23 -17.44
N PRO A 116 -37.26 23.89 -17.88
CA PRO A 116 -37.23 25.30 -18.27
C PRO A 116 -37.14 26.28 -17.08
N THR A 117 -37.54 25.87 -15.87
CA THR A 117 -37.64 26.76 -14.70
C THR A 117 -36.55 26.50 -13.66
N GLN A 118 -35.97 27.57 -13.10
CA GLN A 118 -34.88 27.46 -12.11
C GLN A 118 -35.32 26.78 -10.81
N CYS A 119 -36.57 26.99 -10.37
CA CYS A 119 -37.12 26.34 -9.18
C CYS A 119 -37.25 24.82 -9.35
N SER A 120 -37.65 24.34 -10.54
CA SER A 120 -37.73 22.92 -10.84
C SER A 120 -36.34 22.27 -10.92
N LYS A 121 -35.36 22.95 -11.53
CA LYS A 121 -33.96 22.50 -11.51
C LYS A 121 -33.45 22.35 -10.07
N GLN A 122 -33.69 23.37 -9.23
CA GLN A 122 -33.30 23.37 -7.83
C GLN A 122 -33.99 22.25 -7.04
N ALA A 123 -35.28 21.99 -7.26
CA ALA A 123 -35.99 20.88 -6.63
C ALA A 123 -35.44 19.52 -7.03
N GLY A 124 -35.07 19.34 -8.31
CA GLY A 124 -34.34 18.14 -8.76
C GLY A 124 -33.01 18.01 -8.02
N GLU A 125 -32.23 19.09 -7.90
CA GLU A 125 -30.96 19.05 -7.18
C GLU A 125 -31.13 18.69 -5.70
N ASP A 126 -32.09 19.32 -5.04
CA ASP A 126 -32.32 19.15 -3.61
C ASP A 126 -32.87 17.76 -3.30
N SER A 127 -33.71 17.22 -4.18
CA SER A 127 -34.16 15.83 -4.14
C SER A 127 -33.00 14.83 -4.26
N ILE A 128 -32.08 15.05 -5.22
CA ILE A 128 -30.87 14.22 -5.35
C ILE A 128 -29.97 14.36 -4.10
N LYS A 129 -29.78 15.60 -3.60
CA LYS A 129 -28.95 15.88 -2.41
C LYS A 129 -29.45 15.17 -1.15
N LEU A 130 -30.71 14.76 -1.05
CA LEU A 130 -31.19 13.93 0.07
C LEU A 130 -30.43 12.59 0.16
N PHE A 131 -30.02 12.03 -0.98
CA PHE A 131 -29.21 10.81 -1.05
C PHE A 131 -27.69 11.06 -0.91
N LEU A 132 -27.26 12.31 -0.74
CA LEU A 132 -25.85 12.71 -0.70
C LEU A 132 -25.40 13.15 0.69
N TYR A 133 -24.09 13.12 0.96
CA TYR A 133 -23.55 13.74 2.17
C TYR A 133 -23.70 15.27 2.13
N PRO A 134 -24.09 15.93 3.24
CA PRO A 134 -24.26 15.37 4.58
C PRO A 134 -25.63 14.75 4.86
N ASN A 135 -26.66 15.01 4.04
CA ASN A 135 -28.06 14.66 4.29
C ASN A 135 -28.29 13.17 4.52
N ILE A 136 -27.64 12.31 3.73
CA ILE A 136 -27.73 10.85 3.88
C ILE A 136 -27.37 10.36 5.30
N ARG A 137 -26.66 11.16 6.11
CA ARG A 137 -26.37 10.83 7.53
C ARG A 137 -27.62 10.74 8.40
N SER A 138 -28.73 11.36 8.02
CA SER A 138 -30.02 11.23 8.72
C SER A 138 -30.51 9.78 8.69
N LEU A 139 -30.18 9.02 7.64
CA LEU A 139 -30.58 7.63 7.50
C LEU A 139 -29.75 6.70 8.41
N PRO A 140 -30.38 5.66 9.00
CA PRO A 140 -29.69 4.61 9.75
C PRO A 140 -28.53 3.98 9.00
N LYS A 141 -27.45 3.57 9.70
CA LYS A 141 -26.27 2.95 9.07
C LYS A 141 -26.62 1.70 8.26
N SER A 142 -27.62 0.94 8.69
CA SER A 142 -28.14 -0.26 8.03
C SER A 142 -28.73 0.05 6.65
N ILE A 143 -29.35 1.22 6.48
CA ILE A 143 -30.00 1.64 5.23
C ILE A 143 -29.01 2.32 4.29
N ARG A 144 -28.10 3.15 4.82
CA ARG A 144 -27.14 3.92 4.01
C ARG A 144 -26.35 3.07 3.02
N LYS A 145 -26.01 1.82 3.37
CA LYS A 145 -25.31 0.91 2.47
C LYS A 145 -26.14 0.58 1.21
N HIS A 146 -27.46 0.45 1.34
CA HIS A 146 -28.35 0.12 0.23
C HIS A 146 -28.54 1.28 -0.74
N CYS A 147 -28.41 2.53 -0.27
CA CYS A 147 -28.47 3.72 -1.13
C CYS A 147 -27.32 3.80 -2.16
N VAL A 148 -26.31 2.93 -2.11
CA VAL A 148 -25.23 2.91 -3.12
C VAL A 148 -25.76 2.78 -4.53
N ARG A 149 -26.74 1.90 -4.77
CA ARG A 149 -27.28 1.68 -6.13
C ARG A 149 -27.97 2.94 -6.67
N ILE A 150 -28.69 3.67 -5.82
CA ILE A 150 -29.33 4.94 -6.20
C ILE A 150 -28.27 6.01 -6.52
N VAL A 151 -27.26 6.16 -5.64
CA VAL A 151 -26.20 7.16 -5.86
C VAL A 151 -25.36 6.81 -7.09
N TRP A 152 -25.17 5.51 -7.36
CA TRP A 152 -24.56 5.02 -8.58
C TRP A 152 -25.35 5.43 -9.82
N GLU A 153 -26.66 5.16 -9.83
CA GLU A 153 -27.54 5.52 -10.94
C GLU A 153 -27.48 7.03 -11.24
N PHE A 154 -27.52 7.86 -10.20
CA PHE A 154 -27.35 9.31 -10.37
C PHE A 154 -25.99 9.68 -10.96
N CYS A 155 -24.90 8.98 -10.60
CA CYS A 155 -23.59 9.22 -11.21
C CYS A 155 -23.63 8.90 -12.71
N GLU A 156 -24.14 7.74 -13.11
CA GLU A 156 -24.19 7.29 -14.50
C GLU A 156 -25.07 8.20 -15.37
N LEU A 157 -26.25 8.57 -14.88
CA LEU A 157 -27.17 9.47 -15.60
C LEU A 157 -26.59 10.88 -15.76
N LEU A 158 -26.00 11.44 -14.71
CA LEU A 158 -25.35 12.75 -14.78
C LEU A 158 -24.09 12.73 -15.66
N TYR A 159 -23.40 11.59 -15.72
CA TYR A 159 -22.22 11.40 -16.58
C TYR A 159 -22.61 11.30 -18.06
N SER A 160 -23.60 10.45 -18.37
CA SER A 160 -24.04 10.18 -19.75
C SER A 160 -24.72 11.38 -20.43
N ALA A 161 -25.32 12.27 -19.66
CA ALA A 161 -26.02 13.45 -20.18
C ALA A 161 -25.08 14.55 -20.71
N ASP A 162 -23.79 14.55 -20.36
CA ASP A 162 -22.83 15.57 -20.79
C ASP A 162 -21.94 15.09 -21.95
N LYS A 163 -22.22 15.61 -23.16
CA LYS A 163 -21.41 15.34 -24.37
C LYS A 163 -20.23 16.29 -24.55
N HIS A 164 -20.13 17.37 -23.77
CA HIS A 164 -19.19 18.48 -24.02
C HIS A 164 -18.12 18.67 -22.93
N GLY A 165 -18.15 17.87 -21.85
CA GLY A 165 -17.04 17.77 -20.89
C GLY A 165 -17.05 18.80 -19.77
N ASN A 166 -18.20 19.39 -19.47
CA ASN A 166 -18.45 20.22 -18.29
C ASN A 166 -19.45 19.50 -17.37
N GLN A 167 -18.97 18.52 -16.58
CA GLN A 167 -19.87 17.75 -15.72
C GLN A 167 -20.56 18.65 -14.68
N HIS A 168 -21.85 18.40 -14.47
CA HIS A 168 -22.64 19.13 -13.49
C HIS A 168 -22.04 19.00 -12.06
N PRO A 169 -22.00 20.05 -11.22
CA PRO A 169 -21.42 19.98 -9.87
C PRO A 169 -21.99 18.86 -8.98
N LEU A 170 -23.25 18.48 -9.19
CA LEU A 170 -23.87 17.35 -8.51
C LEU A 170 -23.16 16.03 -8.78
N TYR A 171 -22.64 15.80 -9.99
CA TYR A 171 -21.93 14.58 -10.34
C TYR A 171 -20.77 14.31 -9.36
N TYR A 172 -19.95 15.33 -9.09
CA TYR A 172 -18.85 15.22 -8.12
C TYR A 172 -19.33 14.94 -6.69
N SER A 173 -20.49 15.48 -6.32
CA SER A 173 -21.13 15.23 -5.01
C SER A 173 -21.68 13.80 -4.89
N CYS A 174 -22.28 13.29 -5.97
CA CYS A 174 -22.69 11.89 -6.12
C CYS A 174 -21.48 10.97 -6.01
N ARG A 175 -20.43 11.18 -6.82
CA ARG A 175 -19.20 10.38 -6.82
C ARG A 175 -18.51 10.36 -5.46
N LYS A 176 -18.41 11.50 -4.77
CA LYS A 176 -17.84 11.58 -3.41
C LYS A 176 -18.68 10.81 -2.39
N THR A 177 -20.01 10.90 -2.50
CA THR A 177 -20.93 10.13 -1.64
C THR A 177 -20.81 8.65 -1.92
N LEU A 178 -20.83 8.25 -3.19
CA LEU A 178 -20.68 6.87 -3.65
C LEU A 178 -19.43 6.21 -3.05
N VAL A 179 -18.27 6.86 -3.17
CA VAL A 179 -17.01 6.36 -2.58
C VAL A 179 -17.12 6.21 -1.07
N SER A 180 -17.76 7.16 -0.40
CA SER A 180 -17.94 7.11 1.06
C SER A 180 -18.86 5.97 1.47
N LEU A 181 -19.89 5.67 0.69
CA LEU A 181 -20.79 4.55 0.92
C LEU A 181 -20.12 3.20 0.58
N LEU A 182 -19.41 3.10 -0.55
CA LEU A 182 -18.63 1.91 -0.92
C LEU A 182 -17.60 1.56 0.16
N LYS A 183 -16.93 2.56 0.76
CA LYS A 183 -16.05 2.33 1.93
C LYS A 183 -16.77 1.73 3.13
N LEU A 184 -18.07 2.00 3.35
CA LEU A 184 -18.82 1.38 4.45
C LEU A 184 -19.11 -0.10 4.19
N ILE A 185 -19.26 -0.49 2.93
CA ILE A 185 -19.60 -1.86 2.52
C ILE A 185 -18.34 -2.72 2.39
N CYS A 186 -17.35 -2.22 1.64
CA CYS A 186 -16.16 -2.99 1.30
C CYS A 186 -15.21 -3.22 2.48
N PHE A 187 -15.32 -2.45 3.58
CA PHE A 187 -14.54 -2.69 4.80
C PHE A 187 -15.13 -3.78 5.71
N ARG A 188 -16.38 -4.20 5.48
CA ARG A 188 -17.08 -5.16 6.35
C ARG A 188 -17.30 -6.53 5.73
N ASN A 189 -17.37 -6.63 4.41
CA ASN A 189 -17.65 -7.89 3.73
C ASN A 189 -16.42 -8.43 2.99
N THR A 190 -16.10 -9.69 3.26
CA THR A 190 -15.26 -10.60 2.45
C THR A 190 -15.88 -10.92 1.08
N SER A 191 -17.01 -10.32 0.72
CA SER A 191 -17.66 -10.47 -0.58
C SER A 191 -16.80 -9.83 -1.67
N LYS A 192 -16.35 -10.64 -2.63
CA LYS A 192 -15.49 -10.22 -3.75
C LYS A 192 -16.12 -9.12 -4.63
N TYR A 193 -17.44 -8.99 -4.61
CA TYR A 193 -18.21 -8.05 -5.41
C TYR A 193 -19.24 -7.35 -4.53
N VAL A 194 -19.36 -6.03 -4.66
CA VAL A 194 -20.12 -5.18 -3.71
C VAL A 194 -21.62 -5.44 -3.83
N TYR A 195 -22.11 -5.61 -5.06
CA TYR A 195 -23.52 -5.89 -5.40
C TYR A 195 -23.71 -6.73 -6.68
N VAL A 196 -22.62 -6.97 -7.41
CA VAL A 196 -22.64 -7.65 -8.71
C VAL A 196 -22.37 -9.14 -8.52
N THR A 197 -23.09 -9.99 -9.24
CA THR A 197 -22.92 -11.44 -9.14
C THR A 197 -21.73 -11.95 -9.95
N GLN A 198 -21.36 -11.25 -11.02
CA GLN A 198 -20.26 -11.62 -11.92
C GLN A 198 -19.10 -10.60 -11.90
N PRO A 199 -17.85 -11.05 -12.08
CA PRO A 199 -16.72 -10.14 -12.18
C PRO A 199 -16.79 -9.22 -13.42
N SER A 200 -17.41 -9.67 -14.51
CA SER A 200 -17.56 -8.90 -15.75
C SER A 200 -18.29 -7.58 -15.52
N ASP A 201 -19.43 -7.62 -14.84
CA ASP A 201 -20.27 -6.43 -14.68
C ASP A 201 -19.61 -5.46 -13.69
N THR A 202 -18.79 -5.95 -12.75
CA THR A 202 -17.95 -5.10 -11.89
C THR A 202 -16.87 -4.36 -12.69
N ILE A 203 -16.31 -5.00 -13.73
CA ILE A 203 -15.30 -4.38 -14.60
C ILE A 203 -15.95 -3.26 -15.41
N GLU A 204 -17.10 -3.54 -16.02
CA GLU A 204 -17.89 -2.57 -16.79
C GLU A 204 -18.29 -1.36 -15.94
N GLU A 205 -18.88 -1.62 -14.77
CA GLU A 205 -19.30 -0.58 -13.83
C GLU A 205 -18.14 0.35 -13.42
N PHE A 206 -17.00 -0.19 -12.96
CA PHE A 206 -15.91 0.65 -12.48
C PHE A 206 -15.07 1.26 -13.61
N TYR A 207 -15.16 0.76 -14.85
CA TYR A 207 -14.39 1.27 -15.98
C TYR A 207 -14.69 2.73 -16.29
N THR A 208 -15.98 3.12 -16.29
CA THR A 208 -16.39 4.51 -16.53
C THR A 208 -15.70 5.48 -15.56
N PHE A 209 -15.72 5.16 -14.26
CA PHE A 209 -15.07 5.98 -13.23
C PHE A 209 -13.57 6.06 -13.39
N VAL A 210 -12.91 4.93 -13.63
CA VAL A 210 -11.46 4.86 -13.82
C VAL A 210 -11.02 5.65 -15.05
N LYS A 211 -11.74 5.51 -16.18
CA LYS A 211 -11.47 6.23 -17.42
C LYS A 211 -11.55 7.74 -17.23
N GLU A 212 -12.63 8.22 -16.60
CA GLU A 212 -12.79 9.65 -16.31
C GLU A 212 -11.69 10.16 -15.37
N LEU A 213 -11.42 9.41 -14.30
CA LEU A 213 -10.39 9.74 -13.32
C LEU A 213 -9.01 9.86 -13.95
N ALA A 214 -8.65 8.91 -14.81
CA ALA A 214 -7.40 8.96 -15.54
C ALA A 214 -7.35 10.17 -16.48
N LYS A 215 -8.45 10.49 -17.17
CA LYS A 215 -8.52 11.69 -18.03
C LYS A 215 -8.36 12.98 -17.22
N SER A 216 -9.04 13.11 -16.08
CA SER A 216 -8.91 14.24 -15.15
C SER A 216 -7.47 14.35 -14.63
N LEU A 217 -6.88 13.22 -14.25
CA LEU A 217 -5.52 13.16 -13.76
C LEU A 217 -4.50 13.57 -14.84
N CYS A 218 -4.63 13.06 -16.08
CA CYS A 218 -3.82 13.50 -17.22
C CYS A 218 -3.93 15.00 -17.45
N LEU A 219 -5.16 15.57 -17.39
CA LEU A 219 -5.35 17.02 -17.52
C LEU A 219 -4.70 17.79 -16.36
N GLY A 220 -4.84 17.30 -15.13
CA GLY A 220 -4.22 17.89 -13.93
C GLY A 220 -2.70 17.86 -14.00
N LEU A 221 -2.10 16.74 -14.41
CA LEU A 221 -0.67 16.58 -14.64
C LEU A 221 -0.18 17.54 -15.73
N ARG A 222 -0.86 17.58 -16.88
CA ARG A 222 -0.54 18.48 -17.99
C ARG A 222 -0.65 19.96 -17.60
N THR A 223 -1.67 20.31 -16.80
CA THR A 223 -1.84 21.67 -16.28
C THR A 223 -0.72 22.03 -15.31
N SER A 224 -0.39 21.11 -14.39
CA SER A 224 0.73 21.27 -13.45
C SER A 224 2.07 21.44 -14.19
N ARG A 225 2.26 20.75 -15.31
CA ARG A 225 3.44 20.88 -16.18
C ARG A 225 3.50 22.22 -16.90
N LYS A 226 2.37 22.73 -17.41
CA LYS A 226 2.32 24.04 -18.10
C LYS A 226 2.42 25.24 -17.17
N SER A 227 2.02 25.08 -15.90
CA SER A 227 1.91 26.16 -14.93
C SER A 227 3.24 26.57 -14.25
N SER A 228 4.39 26.24 -14.85
CA SER A 228 5.74 26.33 -14.26
C SER A 228 6.19 27.71 -13.75
N PHE A 229 5.37 28.76 -13.77
CA PHE A 229 5.76 30.12 -13.38
C PHE A 229 4.69 30.96 -12.66
N THR A 230 3.53 30.40 -12.31
CA THR A 230 2.51 31.10 -11.51
C THR A 230 2.10 30.25 -10.32
N VAL A 231 1.66 30.90 -9.23
CA VAL A 231 1.16 30.23 -8.02
C VAL A 231 0.03 29.29 -8.43
N VAL A 232 0.37 28.02 -8.64
CA VAL A 232 -0.63 26.97 -8.85
C VAL A 232 -1.49 26.95 -7.61
N SER A 233 -2.80 27.09 -7.80
CA SER A 233 -3.73 27.18 -6.69
C SER A 233 -3.67 25.90 -5.85
N THR A 234 -3.73 26.05 -4.53
CA THR A 234 -3.94 24.92 -3.59
C THR A 234 -5.07 24.00 -4.05
N SER A 235 -6.05 24.55 -4.77
CA SER A 235 -7.15 23.83 -5.41
C SER A 235 -6.68 22.76 -6.42
N LEU A 236 -5.78 23.08 -7.36
CA LEU A 236 -5.31 22.09 -8.35
C LEU A 236 -4.60 20.92 -7.68
N ARG A 237 -3.74 21.21 -6.70
CA ARG A 237 -3.06 20.16 -5.92
C ARG A 237 -4.05 19.25 -5.21
N LEU A 238 -5.02 19.82 -4.50
CA LEU A 238 -6.03 19.06 -3.77
C LEU A 238 -6.89 18.23 -4.74
N SER A 239 -7.17 18.76 -5.94
CA SER A 239 -7.87 18.03 -7.00
C SER A 239 -7.08 16.81 -7.47
N ILE A 240 -5.81 16.97 -7.84
CA ILE A 240 -4.95 15.86 -8.27
C ILE A 240 -4.82 14.81 -7.16
N GLU A 241 -4.55 15.23 -5.91
CA GLU A 241 -4.44 14.30 -4.78
C GLU A 241 -5.76 13.54 -4.55
N ASN A 242 -6.91 14.20 -4.73
CA ASN A 242 -8.22 13.55 -4.61
C ASN A 242 -8.45 12.55 -5.75
N ASP A 243 -8.15 12.92 -7.00
CA ASP A 243 -8.33 12.03 -8.14
C ASP A 243 -7.42 10.80 -8.06
N VAL A 244 -6.16 10.93 -7.62
CA VAL A 244 -5.29 9.78 -7.40
C VAL A 244 -5.84 8.84 -6.32
N ARG A 245 -6.35 9.39 -5.20
CA ARG A 245 -6.96 8.57 -4.13
C ARG A 245 -8.20 7.83 -4.61
N LEU A 246 -9.00 8.46 -5.46
CA LEU A 246 -10.21 7.87 -6.03
C LEU A 246 -9.87 6.82 -7.10
N LEU A 247 -8.89 7.10 -7.96
CA LEU A 247 -8.37 6.14 -8.93
C LEU A 247 -7.86 4.89 -8.23
N ALA A 248 -7.04 5.05 -7.19
CA ALA A 248 -6.53 3.95 -6.38
C ALA A 248 -7.63 3.13 -5.69
N PHE A 249 -8.77 3.75 -5.36
CA PHE A 249 -9.90 3.08 -4.76
C PHE A 249 -10.61 2.19 -5.78
N PHE A 250 -11.03 2.75 -6.92
CA PHE A 250 -11.78 2.02 -7.94
C PHE A 250 -10.92 0.97 -8.64
N SER A 251 -9.68 1.32 -9.00
CA SER A 251 -8.78 0.40 -9.68
C SER A 251 -8.47 -0.85 -8.87
N ARG A 252 -8.39 -0.75 -7.54
CA ARG A 252 -8.19 -1.92 -6.68
C ARG A 252 -9.27 -2.98 -6.86
N TYR A 253 -10.54 -2.57 -6.92
CA TYR A 253 -11.65 -3.50 -7.12
C TYR A 253 -11.73 -3.99 -8.56
N MET A 254 -11.48 -3.10 -9.52
CA MET A 254 -11.42 -3.48 -10.92
C MET A 254 -10.32 -4.50 -11.20
N ILE A 255 -9.07 -4.27 -10.77
CA ILE A 255 -7.96 -5.22 -10.93
C ILE A 255 -8.33 -6.58 -10.31
N ARG A 256 -8.97 -6.58 -9.14
CA ARG A 256 -9.44 -7.81 -8.52
C ARG A 256 -10.53 -8.50 -9.32
N ALA A 257 -11.47 -7.76 -9.89
CA ALA A 257 -12.50 -8.29 -10.76
C ALA A 257 -11.89 -8.87 -12.05
N ILE A 258 -10.90 -8.21 -12.63
CA ILE A 258 -10.12 -8.71 -13.78
C ILE A 258 -9.41 -10.02 -13.42
N GLU A 259 -8.69 -10.07 -12.30
CA GLU A 259 -8.02 -11.29 -11.81
C GLU A 259 -8.99 -12.47 -11.70
N ASP A 260 -10.15 -12.23 -11.09
CA ASP A 260 -11.15 -13.28 -10.89
C ASP A 260 -11.87 -13.64 -12.20
N HIS A 261 -12.16 -12.68 -13.09
CA HIS A 261 -12.72 -12.92 -14.43
C HIS A 261 -11.80 -13.83 -15.26
N VAL A 262 -10.53 -13.44 -15.38
CA VAL A 262 -9.51 -14.16 -16.15
C VAL A 262 -9.31 -15.57 -15.57
N ARG A 263 -9.29 -15.70 -14.24
CA ARG A 263 -9.19 -17.01 -13.56
C ARG A 263 -10.39 -17.91 -13.85
N LEU A 264 -11.62 -17.37 -13.84
CA LEU A 264 -12.83 -18.14 -14.18
C LEU A 264 -12.81 -18.67 -15.62
N LYS A 265 -12.06 -18.01 -16.51
CA LYS A 265 -11.87 -18.41 -17.90
C LYS A 265 -10.63 -19.28 -18.14
N GLY A 266 -9.95 -19.71 -17.08
CA GLY A 266 -8.81 -20.62 -17.15
C GLY A 266 -7.46 -19.96 -17.48
N GLN A 267 -7.38 -18.63 -17.41
CA GLN A 267 -6.15 -17.87 -17.61
C GLN A 267 -5.62 -17.28 -16.29
N SER A 268 -4.43 -16.69 -16.33
CA SER A 268 -3.83 -15.95 -15.22
C SER A 268 -3.18 -14.67 -15.72
N LEU A 269 -3.14 -13.63 -14.88
CA LEU A 269 -2.32 -12.44 -15.15
C LEU A 269 -0.82 -12.79 -15.10
N PRO A 270 0.04 -12.09 -15.86
CA PRO A 270 -0.28 -11.00 -16.79
C PRO A 270 -0.81 -11.49 -18.16
N LEU A 271 -1.59 -10.64 -18.81
CA LEU A 271 -2.20 -10.85 -20.12
C LEU A 271 -1.29 -10.35 -21.24
N ASN A 272 -1.31 -11.01 -22.40
CA ASN A 272 -0.58 -10.52 -23.58
C ASN A 272 -1.41 -9.44 -24.29
N ALA A 273 -0.85 -8.23 -24.42
CA ALA A 273 -1.52 -7.09 -25.03
C ALA A 273 -1.67 -7.24 -26.57
N ASP A 274 -0.92 -8.15 -27.19
CA ASP A 274 -0.99 -8.45 -28.62
C ASP A 274 -2.03 -9.54 -28.95
N ASP A 275 -2.65 -10.16 -27.93
CA ASP A 275 -3.73 -11.11 -28.15
C ASP A 275 -4.97 -10.40 -28.70
N ASP A 276 -5.79 -11.11 -29.49
CA ASP A 276 -7.01 -10.54 -30.05
C ASP A 276 -8.12 -10.46 -28.99
N PHE A 277 -8.16 -9.32 -28.27
CA PHE A 277 -9.16 -9.04 -27.23
C PHE A 277 -10.60 -9.09 -27.75
N ARG A 278 -10.84 -8.88 -29.06
CA ARG A 278 -12.21 -8.82 -29.60
C ARG A 278 -12.85 -10.18 -29.78
N ASN A 279 -12.04 -11.23 -29.95
CA ASN A 279 -12.53 -12.56 -30.35
C ASN A 279 -12.37 -13.62 -29.24
N GLN A 280 -11.85 -13.25 -28.07
CA GLN A 280 -11.56 -14.17 -26.99
C GLN A 280 -12.39 -13.87 -25.73
N PRO A 281 -13.18 -14.83 -25.21
CA PRO A 281 -14.16 -14.59 -24.15
C PRO A 281 -13.60 -14.31 -22.74
N CYS A 282 -12.28 -14.33 -22.55
CA CYS A 282 -11.59 -13.89 -21.33
C CYS A 282 -11.10 -12.44 -21.39
N TYR A 283 -11.16 -11.82 -22.56
CA TYR A 283 -10.68 -10.48 -22.84
C TYR A 283 -11.89 -9.57 -23.10
N LEU A 284 -12.42 -8.98 -22.03
CA LEU A 284 -13.47 -7.97 -22.16
C LEU A 284 -12.90 -6.70 -22.82
N LEU A 285 -13.74 -5.97 -23.56
CA LEU A 285 -13.34 -4.72 -24.22
C LEU A 285 -12.85 -3.67 -23.21
N GLU A 286 -13.43 -3.67 -22.01
CA GLU A 286 -13.07 -2.78 -20.91
C GLU A 286 -11.66 -3.05 -20.39
N ILE A 287 -11.20 -4.31 -20.46
CA ILE A 287 -9.81 -4.65 -20.15
C ILE A 287 -8.93 -3.99 -21.20
N ASP A 288 -9.18 -4.19 -22.50
CA ASP A 288 -8.40 -3.52 -23.55
C ASP A 288 -8.43 -1.98 -23.43
N PHE A 289 -9.58 -1.39 -23.11
CA PHE A 289 -9.62 0.06 -22.90
C PHE A 289 -8.84 0.54 -21.67
N PHE A 290 -8.72 -0.30 -20.65
CA PHE A 290 -7.87 -0.01 -19.50
C PHE A 290 -6.38 0.07 -19.89
N ARG A 291 -5.95 -0.63 -20.95
CA ARG A 291 -4.62 -0.46 -21.56
C ARG A 291 -4.40 0.96 -22.06
N ILE A 292 -5.36 1.52 -22.80
CA ILE A 292 -5.31 2.90 -23.31
C ILE A 292 -5.22 3.91 -22.15
N VAL A 293 -5.96 3.65 -21.06
CA VAL A 293 -5.91 4.45 -19.83
C VAL A 293 -4.50 4.43 -19.23
N TYR A 294 -3.87 3.25 -19.15
CA TYR A 294 -2.51 3.10 -18.66
C TYR A 294 -1.51 3.85 -19.53
N GLU A 295 -1.53 3.65 -20.85
CA GLU A 295 -0.60 4.28 -21.79
C GLU A 295 -0.67 5.80 -21.75
N GLY A 296 -1.90 6.36 -21.73
CA GLY A 296 -2.12 7.80 -21.65
C GLY A 296 -1.60 8.41 -20.36
N LEU A 297 -1.81 7.73 -19.23
CA LEU A 297 -1.36 8.20 -17.92
C LEU A 297 0.15 8.02 -17.72
N SER A 298 0.73 6.93 -18.25
CA SER A 298 2.17 6.71 -18.30
C SER A 298 2.86 7.83 -19.09
N THR A 299 2.39 8.09 -20.32
CA THR A 299 2.96 9.12 -21.19
C THR A 299 2.97 10.49 -20.52
N GLU A 300 1.84 10.91 -19.93
CA GLU A 300 1.79 12.20 -19.22
C GLU A 300 2.69 12.24 -17.97
N LEU A 301 2.79 11.13 -17.23
CA LEU A 301 3.71 11.05 -16.09
C LEU A 301 5.17 11.20 -16.55
N ILE A 302 5.58 10.51 -17.61
CA ILE A 302 6.94 10.59 -18.15
C ILE A 302 7.27 12.01 -18.63
N LEU A 303 6.36 12.66 -19.35
CA LEU A 303 6.51 14.08 -19.73
C LEU A 303 6.65 14.99 -18.50
N CYS A 304 5.84 14.75 -17.46
CA CYS A 304 5.93 15.45 -16.19
C CYS A 304 7.27 15.25 -15.48
N LEU A 305 7.84 14.04 -15.54
CA LEU A 305 9.18 13.78 -15.00
C LEU A 305 10.26 14.51 -15.78
N GLY A 306 10.18 14.57 -17.11
CA GLY A 306 11.15 15.28 -17.95
C GLY A 306 11.26 16.78 -17.67
N GLU A 307 10.16 17.43 -17.33
CA GLU A 307 10.16 18.88 -17.07
C GLU A 307 10.71 19.27 -15.69
N ILE A 308 10.82 18.31 -14.77
CA ILE A 308 11.54 18.52 -13.51
C ILE A 308 13.01 18.86 -13.81
N SER A 309 13.63 18.21 -14.81
CA SER A 309 15.03 18.46 -15.16
C SER A 309 15.25 19.89 -15.67
N ASP A 310 14.40 20.39 -16.55
CA ASP A 310 14.56 21.73 -17.13
C ASP A 310 14.52 22.84 -16.06
N GLY A 311 13.75 22.66 -14.98
CA GLY A 311 13.75 23.62 -13.87
C GLY A 311 15.07 23.66 -13.08
N VAL A 312 15.74 22.51 -12.92
CA VAL A 312 16.91 22.34 -12.04
C VAL A 312 18.24 22.69 -12.74
N TRP A 313 18.38 22.35 -14.03
CA TRP A 313 19.64 22.54 -14.77
C TRP A 313 19.97 23.99 -15.10
N PHE A 314 18.96 24.87 -15.19
CA PHE A 314 19.17 26.29 -15.51
C PHE A 314 19.40 27.18 -14.27
N GLY A 315 19.78 26.61 -13.14
CA GLY A 315 20.12 27.39 -11.92
C GLY A 315 18.95 28.20 -11.36
N LYS A 316 17.71 27.88 -11.76
CA LYS A 316 16.51 28.54 -11.25
C LYS A 316 16.26 28.05 -9.82
N PRO A 317 15.74 28.89 -8.92
CA PRO A 317 15.34 28.45 -7.59
C PRO A 317 14.35 27.30 -7.71
N LEU A 318 14.52 26.26 -6.89
CA LEU A 318 13.56 25.16 -6.77
C LEU A 318 12.23 25.69 -6.20
N TYR A 319 11.37 26.25 -7.05
CA TYR A 319 10.00 26.56 -6.67
C TYR A 319 9.21 25.24 -6.70
N TYR A 320 8.93 24.72 -5.52
CA TYR A 320 8.12 23.52 -5.33
C TYR A 320 6.83 23.60 -6.15
N THR A 321 6.71 22.78 -7.18
CA THR A 321 5.49 22.71 -7.99
C THR A 321 4.47 21.82 -7.27
N PRO A 322 3.25 22.30 -6.97
CA PRO A 322 2.31 21.58 -6.12
C PRO A 322 1.88 20.18 -6.61
N GLY A 323 2.06 19.84 -7.89
CA GLY A 323 1.73 18.54 -8.47
C GLY A 323 2.79 17.44 -8.25
N TRP A 324 4.05 17.81 -7.99
CA TRP A 324 5.15 16.85 -7.80
C TRP A 324 4.91 15.77 -6.74
N PRO A 325 4.31 16.06 -5.57
CA PRO A 325 4.03 15.03 -4.55
C PRO A 325 3.09 13.93 -5.06
N SER A 326 2.22 14.26 -6.01
CA SER A 326 1.27 13.31 -6.57
C SER A 326 1.93 12.37 -7.59
N TYR A 327 3.05 12.75 -8.22
CA TYR A 327 3.68 11.96 -9.29
C TYR A 327 4.09 10.56 -8.81
N LEU A 328 4.68 10.45 -7.60
CA LEU A 328 5.00 9.14 -7.02
C LEU A 328 3.74 8.32 -6.69
N SER A 329 2.64 8.99 -6.36
CA SER A 329 1.36 8.31 -6.14
C SER A 329 0.74 7.84 -7.45
N VAL A 330 0.85 8.61 -8.54
CA VAL A 330 0.45 8.21 -9.89
C VAL A 330 1.30 7.01 -10.35
N LEU A 331 2.62 7.09 -10.20
CA LEU A 331 3.53 6.00 -10.54
C LEU A 331 3.16 4.71 -9.79
N ARG A 332 2.84 4.81 -8.50
CA ARG A 332 2.37 3.65 -7.72
C ARG A 332 1.11 3.00 -8.29
N GLU A 333 0.14 3.81 -8.75
CA GLU A 333 -1.08 3.24 -9.34
C GLU A 333 -0.80 2.64 -10.73
N LEU A 334 0.01 3.28 -11.56
CA LEU A 334 0.48 2.70 -12.83
C LEU A 334 1.19 1.37 -12.62
N MET A 335 2.01 1.25 -11.57
CA MET A 335 2.68 0.00 -11.20
C MET A 335 1.74 -1.13 -10.78
N LYS A 336 0.52 -0.82 -10.34
CA LYS A 336 -0.51 -1.84 -10.11
C LYS A 336 -1.17 -2.24 -11.43
N PHE A 337 -1.33 -1.27 -12.34
CA PHE A 337 -2.01 -1.47 -13.62
C PHE A 337 -1.13 -2.28 -14.56
N SER A 338 0.17 -2.04 -14.53
CA SER A 338 1.17 -2.76 -15.33
C SER A 338 1.17 -4.26 -15.03
N LYS A 339 0.76 -4.70 -13.84
CA LYS A 339 0.67 -6.13 -13.49
C LYS A 339 -0.42 -6.88 -14.25
N ILE A 340 -1.34 -6.17 -14.91
CA ILE A 340 -2.38 -6.78 -15.75
C ILE A 340 -1.79 -7.24 -17.08
N TYR A 341 -0.76 -6.57 -17.59
CA TYR A 341 -0.22 -6.81 -18.93
C TYR A 341 1.23 -7.27 -18.89
N LEU A 342 1.59 -8.13 -19.84
CA LEU A 342 2.95 -8.65 -19.98
C LEU A 342 3.91 -7.50 -20.33
N ASN A 343 5.11 -7.50 -19.75
CA ASN A 343 6.21 -6.52 -19.97
C ASN A 343 5.97 -5.07 -19.52
N TYR A 344 4.72 -4.65 -19.28
CA TYR A 344 4.40 -3.24 -18.96
C TYR A 344 5.13 -2.70 -17.73
N GLU A 345 5.35 -3.55 -16.72
CA GLU A 345 6.10 -3.16 -15.53
C GLU A 345 7.56 -2.84 -15.85
N GLU A 346 8.20 -3.66 -16.68
CA GLU A 346 9.59 -3.47 -17.09
C GLU A 346 9.75 -2.26 -18.02
N ASP A 347 8.80 -2.08 -18.94
CA ASP A 347 8.75 -0.98 -19.90
C ASP A 347 8.64 0.37 -19.17
N LEU A 348 7.67 0.50 -18.26
CA LEU A 348 7.50 1.71 -17.46
C LEU A 348 8.74 2.05 -16.65
N PHE A 349 9.35 1.05 -16.00
CA PHE A 349 10.59 1.31 -15.28
C PHE A 349 11.76 1.65 -16.20
N SER A 350 11.78 1.14 -17.43
CA SER A 350 12.74 1.55 -18.45
C SER A 350 12.64 3.03 -18.77
N GLU A 351 11.42 3.52 -18.98
CA GLU A 351 11.18 4.94 -19.21
C GLU A 351 11.54 5.80 -17.98
N VAL A 352 11.12 5.37 -16.79
CA VAL A 352 11.40 6.08 -15.53
C VAL A 352 12.90 6.14 -15.23
N ARG A 353 13.69 5.12 -15.61
CA ARG A 353 15.16 5.10 -15.43
C ARG A 353 15.86 6.26 -16.15
N HIS A 354 15.33 6.73 -17.28
CA HIS A 354 15.88 7.93 -17.96
C HIS A 354 15.77 9.19 -17.10
N TYR A 355 14.86 9.21 -16.13
CA TYR A 355 14.59 10.34 -15.24
C TYR A 355 14.96 10.06 -13.78
N GLN A 356 15.88 9.14 -13.52
CA GLN A 356 16.24 8.69 -12.17
C GLN A 356 16.61 9.84 -11.21
N ARG A 357 17.31 10.88 -11.68
CA ARG A 357 17.65 12.07 -10.88
C ARG A 357 16.40 12.84 -10.43
N ASN A 358 15.38 12.89 -11.28
CA ASN A 358 14.13 13.59 -10.99
C ASN A 358 13.29 12.78 -10.00
N VAL A 359 13.27 11.45 -10.15
CA VAL A 359 12.68 10.54 -9.16
C VAL A 359 13.37 10.68 -7.79
N ASP A 360 14.71 10.76 -7.77
CA ASP A 360 15.47 10.97 -6.52
C ASP A 360 15.08 12.26 -5.82
N LEU A 361 14.86 13.35 -6.58
CA LEU A 361 14.37 14.60 -6.04
C LEU A 361 12.97 14.44 -5.45
N LEU A 362 12.04 13.79 -6.17
CA LEU A 362 10.69 13.52 -5.68
C LEU A 362 10.69 12.70 -4.38
N VAL A 363 11.51 11.65 -4.33
CA VAL A 363 11.68 10.80 -3.14
C VAL A 363 12.19 11.63 -1.96
N ARG A 364 13.19 12.51 -2.17
CA ARG A 364 13.71 13.41 -1.13
C ARG A 364 12.68 14.44 -0.64
N MET A 365 11.80 14.90 -1.53
CA MET A 365 10.76 15.89 -1.21
C MET A 365 9.47 15.28 -0.62
N SER A 366 9.34 13.95 -0.63
CA SER A 366 8.18 13.26 -0.08
C SER A 366 8.01 13.48 1.43
N LYS A 367 6.77 13.44 1.91
CA LYS A 367 6.46 13.47 3.35
C LYS A 367 6.60 12.09 3.95
N LYS A 368 6.77 12.01 5.28
CA LYS A 368 6.82 10.73 6.02
C LYS A 368 5.49 9.98 5.99
N SER A 369 4.39 10.70 5.82
CA SER A 369 3.05 10.14 5.62
C SER A 369 2.89 9.41 4.28
N ASP A 370 3.78 9.66 3.33
CA ASP A 370 3.66 9.10 1.98
C ASP A 370 4.16 7.66 2.01
N ASP A 371 3.29 6.71 1.65
CA ASP A 371 3.66 5.30 1.57
C ASP A 371 4.47 5.04 0.30
N LEU A 372 5.80 5.11 0.46
CA LEU A 372 6.80 4.88 -0.58
C LEU A 372 7.54 3.55 -0.42
N ARG A 373 7.09 2.67 0.49
CA ARG A 373 7.75 1.37 0.73
C ARG A 373 7.74 0.47 -0.50
N TRP A 374 6.70 0.59 -1.32
CA TRP A 374 6.57 -0.13 -2.59
C TRP A 374 7.76 0.12 -3.54
N LEU A 375 8.42 1.27 -3.49
CA LEU A 375 9.62 1.53 -4.31
C LEU A 375 10.80 0.62 -3.92
N LEU A 376 10.85 0.14 -2.67
CA LEU A 376 11.88 -0.80 -2.22
C LEU A 376 11.68 -2.21 -2.75
N GLU A 377 10.45 -2.59 -3.12
CA GLU A 377 10.15 -3.85 -3.82
C GLU A 377 10.79 -3.85 -5.22
N HIS A 378 10.98 -2.68 -5.81
CA HIS A 378 11.61 -2.46 -7.11
C HIS A 378 13.01 -1.84 -6.98
N LYS A 379 13.81 -2.35 -6.02
CA LYS A 379 15.14 -1.80 -5.67
C LYS A 379 16.11 -1.63 -6.85
N ASN A 380 15.97 -2.43 -7.91
CA ASN A 380 16.82 -2.36 -9.10
C ASN A 380 16.43 -1.22 -10.05
N SER A 381 15.21 -0.70 -9.92
CA SER A 381 14.65 0.35 -10.77
C SER A 381 14.84 1.76 -10.18
N ILE A 382 15.27 1.87 -8.92
CA ILE A 382 15.53 3.14 -8.23
C ILE A 382 17.02 3.30 -7.89
N SER A 383 17.48 4.53 -7.73
CA SER A 383 18.90 4.79 -7.44
C SER A 383 19.31 4.28 -6.06
N SER A 384 20.61 4.11 -5.83
CA SER A 384 21.16 3.93 -4.48
C SER A 384 20.75 5.07 -3.54
N ASN A 385 20.83 6.32 -3.99
CA ASN A 385 20.47 7.50 -3.20
C ASN A 385 19.02 7.45 -2.70
N SER A 386 18.08 7.07 -3.58
CA SER A 386 16.66 6.91 -3.22
C SER A 386 16.47 5.77 -2.24
N ARG A 387 17.13 4.63 -2.45
CA ARG A 387 17.08 3.48 -1.53
C ARG A 387 17.58 3.87 -0.15
N ASP A 388 18.77 4.46 -0.06
CA ASP A 388 19.39 4.87 1.20
C ASP A 388 18.51 5.86 1.93
N TYR A 389 17.96 6.85 1.22
CA TYR A 389 17.06 7.83 1.80
C TYR A 389 15.76 7.21 2.33
N LEU A 390 15.13 6.30 1.58
CA LEU A 390 13.91 5.60 2.00
C LEU A 390 14.17 4.70 3.20
N ILE A 391 15.27 3.93 3.20
CA ILE A 391 15.67 3.09 4.33
C ILE A 391 15.93 3.97 5.56
N MET A 392 16.64 5.09 5.42
CA MET A 392 16.87 6.02 6.52
C MET A 392 15.58 6.66 7.06
N LYS A 393 14.56 6.85 6.22
CA LYS A 393 13.22 7.30 6.64
C LYS A 393 12.46 6.27 7.46
N MET A 394 12.79 4.98 7.35
CA MET A 394 12.17 3.92 8.15
C MET A 394 12.60 3.95 9.61
N PHE A 395 13.75 4.55 9.93
CA PHE A 395 14.20 4.72 11.30
C PHE A 395 13.39 5.82 12.02
N PRO A 396 13.14 5.69 13.34
CA PRO A 396 12.56 6.76 14.14
C PRO A 396 13.39 8.04 14.04
N GLU A 397 12.72 9.19 13.92
CA GLU A 397 13.43 10.46 14.04
C GLU A 397 13.77 10.71 15.51
N VAL A 398 15.04 10.94 15.76
CA VAL A 398 15.49 11.40 17.07
C VAL A 398 15.03 12.85 17.24
N LYS A 399 14.07 13.08 18.15
CA LYS A 399 13.66 14.45 18.50
C LYS A 399 14.80 15.12 19.26
N PHE A 400 15.06 16.39 18.97
CA PHE A 400 16.02 17.23 19.71
C PHE A 400 15.45 17.70 21.06
N ASP A 401 14.87 16.77 21.82
CA ASP A 401 14.44 17.02 23.20
C ASP A 401 15.51 16.46 24.13
N PHE A 402 16.56 17.26 24.35
CA PHE A 402 17.76 16.88 25.11
C PHE A 402 17.44 16.42 26.54
N GLU A 403 16.34 16.90 27.14
CA GLU A 403 15.95 16.52 28.50
C GLU A 403 15.40 15.08 28.57
N LYS A 404 14.84 14.57 27.48
CA LYS A 404 14.23 13.23 27.42
C LYS A 404 15.13 12.16 26.83
N GLN A 405 16.35 12.52 26.42
CA GLN A 405 17.34 11.59 25.88
C GLN A 405 17.88 10.66 26.97
N HIS A 406 18.29 9.47 26.57
CA HIS A 406 18.96 8.52 27.45
C HIS A 406 20.39 9.02 27.72
N LYS A 407 20.63 9.46 28.95
CA LYS A 407 21.92 10.03 29.38
C LYS A 407 22.90 8.92 29.77
N MET A 408 24.14 9.04 29.31
CA MET A 408 25.23 8.13 29.61
C MET A 408 26.45 8.95 30.03
N LEU A 409 26.94 8.71 31.25
CA LEU A 409 28.14 9.36 31.79
C LEU A 409 29.28 8.33 31.82
N ILE A 410 30.21 8.45 30.88
CA ILE A 410 31.16 7.40 30.53
C ILE A 410 32.58 7.83 30.89
N ASP A 411 33.35 6.90 31.45
CA ASP A 411 34.80 7.05 31.57
C ASP A 411 35.47 6.58 30.27
N ARG A 412 36.33 7.42 29.66
CA ARG A 412 37.03 7.08 28.41
C ARG A 412 37.82 5.78 28.53
N SER A 413 38.41 5.52 29.70
CA SER A 413 39.24 4.33 29.93
C SER A 413 38.44 3.03 29.98
N GLU A 414 37.13 3.11 30.25
CA GLU A 414 36.23 1.97 30.42
C GLU A 414 35.03 2.04 29.46
N ILE A 415 35.24 2.65 28.28
CA ILE A 415 34.15 2.98 27.35
C ILE A 415 33.31 1.75 26.96
N LEU A 416 33.94 0.60 26.71
CA LEU A 416 33.25 -0.64 26.35
C LEU A 416 32.38 -1.15 27.50
N THR A 417 32.96 -1.24 28.70
CA THR A 417 32.31 -1.77 29.90
C THR A 417 31.15 -0.89 30.35
N GLU A 418 31.36 0.42 30.44
CA GLU A 418 30.33 1.37 30.89
C GLU A 418 29.21 1.50 29.85
N SER A 419 29.55 1.57 28.55
CA SER A 419 28.54 1.59 27.48
C SER A 419 27.68 0.33 27.49
N PHE A 420 28.29 -0.84 27.70
CA PHE A 420 27.57 -2.10 27.82
C PHE A 420 26.57 -2.08 28.98
N LYS A 421 26.96 -1.58 30.16
CA LYS A 421 26.07 -1.46 31.33
C LYS A 421 24.87 -0.57 31.03
N HIS A 422 25.11 0.63 30.49
CA HIS A 422 24.06 1.59 30.15
C HIS A 422 23.07 1.02 29.12
N LEU A 423 23.58 0.53 27.99
CA LEU A 423 22.72 0.10 26.88
C LEU A 423 22.06 -1.26 27.09
N SER A 424 22.64 -2.14 27.90
CA SER A 424 22.05 -3.47 28.17
C SER A 424 20.79 -3.38 29.03
N LEU A 425 20.74 -2.44 29.98
CA LEU A 425 19.61 -2.21 30.86
C LEU A 425 18.56 -1.27 30.26
N ALA A 426 18.93 -0.50 29.23
CA ALA A 426 18.03 0.45 28.59
C ALA A 426 16.87 -0.23 27.87
N THR A 427 15.68 0.34 28.00
CA THR A 427 14.49 -0.06 27.23
C THR A 427 14.54 0.53 25.84
N SER A 428 13.95 -0.18 24.87
CA SER A 428 13.90 0.29 23.48
C SER A 428 13.14 1.62 23.35
N THR A 429 12.15 1.88 24.20
CA THR A 429 11.41 3.15 24.27
C THR A 429 12.28 4.32 24.70
N SER A 430 13.18 4.12 25.68
CA SER A 430 14.12 5.13 26.13
C SER A 430 15.15 5.46 25.04
N LEU A 431 15.74 4.43 24.43
CA LEU A 431 16.73 4.59 23.37
C LEU A 431 16.17 5.31 22.13
N ARG A 432 14.91 5.04 21.76
CA ARG A 432 14.24 5.74 20.65
C ARG A 432 14.06 7.26 20.87
N ARG A 433 14.21 7.76 22.10
CA ARG A 433 14.18 9.21 22.39
C ARG A 433 15.49 9.90 22.05
N GLY A 434 16.55 9.14 21.73
CA GLY A 434 17.89 9.63 21.45
C GLY A 434 18.86 9.39 22.61
N LEU A 435 20.14 9.51 22.30
CA LEU A 435 21.25 9.42 23.26
C LEU A 435 21.86 10.78 23.56
N SER A 436 22.25 10.96 24.83
CA SER A 436 23.12 12.03 25.30
C SER A 436 24.30 11.38 26.01
N VAL A 437 25.51 11.65 25.51
CA VAL A 437 26.75 11.08 26.04
C VAL A 437 27.61 12.21 26.59
N GLU A 438 28.13 12.00 27.79
CA GLU A 438 29.06 12.89 28.49
C GLU A 438 30.26 12.06 28.95
N PHE A 439 31.48 12.57 28.75
CA PHE A 439 32.68 11.95 29.29
C PHE A 439 32.99 12.53 30.67
N ARG A 440 33.37 11.68 31.62
CA ARG A 440 33.70 12.11 32.99
C ARG A 440 34.87 13.09 32.96
N ASN A 441 34.74 14.16 33.75
CA ASN A 441 35.75 15.23 33.87
C ASN A 441 36.00 16.01 32.57
N GLU A 442 35.04 16.01 31.63
CA GLU A 442 35.10 16.80 30.40
C GLU A 442 33.89 17.71 30.27
N GLU A 443 34.10 18.95 29.79
CA GLU A 443 33.03 19.94 29.61
C GLU A 443 32.30 19.79 28.26
N ALA A 444 32.85 18.99 27.34
CA ALA A 444 32.28 18.81 26.02
C ALA A 444 30.96 18.06 26.08
N VAL A 445 29.94 18.58 25.39
CA VAL A 445 28.61 17.97 25.29
C VAL A 445 28.05 18.06 23.86
N GLY A 446 26.98 17.31 23.59
CA GLY A 446 26.19 17.42 22.37
C GLY A 446 26.60 16.45 21.26
N TYR A 447 26.20 16.77 20.02
CA TYR A 447 26.27 15.83 18.90
C TYR A 447 27.71 15.48 18.48
N GLY A 448 28.68 16.37 18.73
CA GLY A 448 30.10 16.09 18.51
C GLY A 448 30.62 14.95 19.39
N VAL A 449 30.32 15.01 20.69
CA VAL A 449 30.68 13.97 21.67
C VAL A 449 29.97 12.66 21.39
N LEU A 450 28.69 12.72 21.00
CA LEU A 450 27.95 11.53 20.58
C LEU A 450 28.60 10.84 19.36
N ARG A 451 29.03 11.62 18.36
CA ARG A 451 29.74 11.10 17.19
C ARG A 451 31.08 10.46 17.59
N GLU A 452 31.84 11.12 18.44
CA GLU A 452 33.10 10.59 18.96
C GLU A 452 32.86 9.27 19.70
N TRP A 453 31.88 9.22 20.60
CA TRP A 453 31.51 8.00 21.32
C TRP A 453 31.18 6.85 20.36
N PHE A 454 30.37 7.08 19.32
CA PHE A 454 30.04 6.07 18.31
C PHE A 454 31.29 5.54 17.59
N LEU A 455 32.24 6.40 17.26
CA LEU A 455 33.48 6.00 16.61
C LEU A 455 34.34 5.11 17.53
N ILE A 456 34.56 5.53 18.78
CA ILE A 456 35.41 4.80 19.72
C ILE A 456 34.76 3.46 20.11
N ILE A 457 33.47 3.43 20.44
CA ILE A 457 32.82 2.17 20.82
C ILE A 457 32.80 1.15 19.67
N CYS A 458 32.68 1.65 18.44
CA CYS A 458 32.79 0.82 17.23
C CYS A 458 34.21 0.30 17.02
N GLN A 459 35.25 1.09 17.31
CA GLN A 459 36.63 0.60 17.27
C GLN A 459 36.85 -0.51 18.30
N GLU A 460 36.36 -0.35 19.53
CA GLU A 460 36.47 -1.36 20.60
C GLU A 460 35.72 -2.66 20.27
N LEU A 461 34.52 -2.56 19.69
CA LEU A 461 33.71 -3.72 19.33
C LEU A 461 34.32 -4.56 18.21
N PHE A 462 35.06 -3.92 17.30
CA PHE A 462 35.66 -4.54 16.12
C PHE A 462 37.19 -4.61 16.20
N ASP A 463 37.75 -4.41 17.39
CA ASP A 463 39.19 -4.58 17.65
C ASP A 463 39.57 -6.04 17.34
N PRO A 464 40.63 -6.30 16.55
CA PRO A 464 41.13 -7.65 16.30
C PRO A 464 41.55 -8.44 17.56
N LYS A 465 41.85 -7.77 18.67
CA LYS A 465 42.10 -8.37 19.99
C LYS A 465 40.80 -8.81 20.65
N GLY A 466 39.68 -8.21 20.26
CA GLY A 466 38.34 -8.61 20.65
C GLY A 466 37.95 -9.97 20.05
N SER A 467 37.02 -10.65 20.70
CA SER A 467 36.56 -11.98 20.28
C SER A 467 35.20 -11.97 19.56
N LEU A 468 34.59 -10.80 19.35
CA LEU A 468 33.22 -10.69 18.83
C LEU A 468 33.15 -10.76 17.31
N PHE A 469 33.98 -9.96 16.62
CA PHE A 469 33.99 -9.89 15.17
C PHE A 469 35.40 -10.13 14.65
N LEU A 470 35.50 -10.85 13.54
CA LEU A 470 36.75 -11.11 12.84
C LEU A 470 36.77 -10.29 11.56
N ALA A 471 37.94 -9.73 11.23
CA ALA A 471 38.16 -9.15 9.93
C ALA A 471 38.29 -10.25 8.87
N CYS A 472 37.71 -10.04 7.69
CA CYS A 472 37.84 -10.95 6.56
C CYS A 472 39.32 -11.10 6.19
N PRO A 473 39.86 -12.33 6.08
CA PRO A 473 41.27 -12.52 5.77
C PRO A 473 41.72 -11.84 4.46
N SER A 474 40.85 -11.82 3.46
CA SER A 474 41.12 -11.23 2.14
C SER A 474 40.83 -9.72 2.06
N ASP A 475 39.89 -9.19 2.86
CA ASP A 475 39.55 -7.76 2.92
C ASP A 475 39.37 -7.33 4.38
N ARG A 476 40.48 -6.89 5.00
CA ARG A 476 40.50 -6.50 6.42
C ARG A 476 39.61 -5.29 6.77
N ARG A 477 38.95 -4.67 5.79
CA ARG A 477 37.95 -3.60 6.00
C ARG A 477 36.56 -4.16 6.30
N ARG A 478 36.34 -5.46 6.06
CA ARG A 478 35.07 -6.15 6.26
C ARG A 478 35.13 -7.07 7.46
N PHE A 479 34.02 -7.17 8.18
CA PHE A 479 33.93 -7.96 9.39
C PHE A 479 32.78 -8.98 9.32
N PHE A 480 32.94 -10.09 10.02
CA PHE A 480 31.90 -11.09 10.24
C PHE A 480 31.93 -11.56 11.70
N PRO A 481 30.82 -12.08 12.26
CA PRO A 481 30.80 -12.60 13.63
C PRO A 481 31.82 -13.72 13.80
N ASN A 482 32.52 -13.74 14.92
CA ASN A 482 33.44 -14.84 15.24
C ASN A 482 32.63 -16.15 15.44
N PRO A 483 32.90 -17.22 14.65
CA PRO A 483 32.13 -18.46 14.70
C PRO A 483 32.49 -19.36 15.90
N ALA A 484 33.58 -19.06 16.62
CA ALA A 484 34.02 -19.90 17.73
C ALA A 484 32.94 -20.07 18.82
N PRO A 485 32.84 -21.24 19.48
CA PRO A 485 31.85 -21.52 20.51
C PRO A 485 32.11 -20.62 21.73
N MET A 486 31.23 -19.65 21.91
CA MET A 486 31.44 -18.55 22.85
C MET A 486 30.32 -18.53 23.90
N GLY A 487 30.71 -18.48 25.18
CA GLY A 487 29.78 -18.59 26.32
C GLY A 487 28.74 -17.45 26.42
N ASN A 488 27.82 -17.57 27.40
CA ASN A 488 26.67 -16.66 27.58
C ASN A 488 26.99 -15.15 27.60
N ARG A 489 28.22 -14.75 27.97
CA ARG A 489 28.66 -13.35 27.94
C ARG A 489 28.68 -12.79 26.51
N HIS A 490 29.20 -13.54 25.55
CA HIS A 490 29.36 -13.06 24.16
C HIS A 490 28.01 -12.81 23.47
N ARG A 491 26.99 -13.63 23.75
CA ARG A 491 25.63 -13.40 23.26
C ARG A 491 25.08 -12.03 23.68
N LYS A 492 25.34 -11.61 24.93
CA LYS A 492 24.94 -10.27 25.41
C LYS A 492 25.71 -9.17 24.68
N TYR A 493 27.01 -9.37 24.42
CA TYR A 493 27.82 -8.43 23.68
C TYR A 493 27.42 -8.31 22.19
N PHE A 494 27.01 -9.40 21.52
CA PHE A 494 26.42 -9.31 20.18
C PHE A 494 25.11 -8.51 20.17
N ALA A 495 24.24 -8.74 21.16
CA ALA A 495 23.03 -7.95 21.30
C ALA A 495 23.33 -6.45 21.56
N PHE A 496 24.36 -6.17 22.37
CA PHE A 496 24.87 -4.83 22.60
C PHE A 496 25.43 -4.19 21.32
N ALA A 497 26.28 -4.89 20.57
CA ALA A 497 26.80 -4.41 19.29
C ALA A 497 25.68 -4.09 18.29
N GLY A 498 24.67 -4.98 18.20
CA GLY A 498 23.47 -4.74 17.38
C GLY A 498 22.71 -3.47 17.80
N ARG A 499 22.60 -3.20 19.11
CA ARG A 499 22.01 -1.95 19.63
C ARG A 499 22.84 -0.73 19.22
N VAL A 500 24.17 -0.79 19.38
CA VAL A 500 25.09 0.30 18.99
C VAL A 500 24.95 0.62 17.50
N ILE A 501 24.96 -0.39 16.63
CA ILE A 501 24.82 -0.20 15.18
C ILE A 501 23.44 0.39 14.83
N ALA A 502 22.36 -0.12 15.43
CA ALA A 502 21.03 0.41 15.21
C ALA A 502 20.90 1.88 15.67
N LEU A 503 21.54 2.23 16.79
CA LEU A 503 21.61 3.59 17.30
C LEU A 503 22.42 4.50 16.38
N ALA A 504 23.54 4.03 15.84
CA ALA A 504 24.35 4.79 14.87
C ALA A 504 23.54 5.12 13.61
N LEU A 505 22.78 4.14 13.09
CA LEU A 505 21.87 4.34 11.95
C LEU A 505 20.76 5.35 12.29
N MET A 506 20.13 5.21 13.46
CA MET A 506 19.05 6.11 13.91
C MET A 506 19.54 7.56 14.08
N HIS A 507 20.76 7.74 14.59
CA HIS A 507 21.41 9.05 14.71
C HIS A 507 22.10 9.53 13.43
N LYS A 508 22.10 8.73 12.35
CA LYS A 508 22.76 9.03 11.06
C LYS A 508 24.26 9.32 11.22
N VAL A 509 24.93 8.55 12.07
CA VAL A 509 26.37 8.61 12.29
C VAL A 509 27.05 7.49 11.52
N GLN A 510 27.96 7.85 10.61
CA GLN A 510 28.80 6.90 9.89
C GLN A 510 29.96 6.49 10.78
N VAL A 511 30.07 5.19 11.08
CA VAL A 511 31.06 4.64 12.02
C VAL A 511 32.23 3.89 11.36
N GLY A 512 32.29 3.89 10.02
CA GLY A 512 33.43 3.35 9.28
C GLY A 512 33.58 1.82 9.29
N ILE A 513 32.56 1.08 9.70
CA ILE A 513 32.56 -0.39 9.71
C ILE A 513 31.77 -0.92 8.50
N SER A 514 32.26 -2.01 7.90
CA SER A 514 31.55 -2.77 6.87
C SER A 514 31.42 -4.23 7.29
N PHE A 515 30.23 -4.79 7.18
CA PHE A 515 30.07 -6.24 7.31
C PHE A 515 30.28 -6.93 5.98
N ASP A 516 30.73 -8.18 6.04
CA ASP A 516 30.81 -9.01 4.85
C ASP A 516 29.42 -9.43 4.33
N ARG A 517 29.34 -9.68 3.03
CA ARG A 517 28.12 -10.09 2.33
C ARG A 517 27.50 -11.35 2.94
N VAL A 518 28.32 -12.33 3.35
CA VAL A 518 27.85 -13.59 3.96
C VAL A 518 26.99 -13.30 5.19
N PHE A 519 27.43 -12.37 6.04
CA PHE A 519 26.70 -12.01 7.26
C PHE A 519 25.34 -11.39 6.94
N PHE A 520 25.26 -10.51 5.93
CA PHE A 520 23.98 -9.94 5.50
C PHE A 520 23.02 -10.99 4.93
N LEU A 521 23.53 -11.97 4.17
CA LEU A 521 22.72 -13.07 3.63
C LEU A 521 22.18 -13.94 4.78
N GLN A 522 23.00 -14.28 5.76
CA GLN A 522 22.57 -15.02 6.96
C GLN A 522 21.48 -14.28 7.73
N LEU A 523 21.62 -12.96 7.95
CA LEU A 523 20.62 -12.15 8.65
C LEU A 523 19.26 -12.12 7.96
N VAL A 524 19.23 -12.17 6.63
CA VAL A 524 18.00 -12.18 5.84
C VAL A 524 17.44 -13.60 5.63
N GLY A 525 18.20 -14.64 5.99
CA GLY A 525 17.86 -16.03 5.69
C GLY A 525 17.99 -16.34 4.19
N GLY A 526 18.90 -15.65 3.50
CA GLY A 526 19.21 -15.88 2.10
C GLY A 526 20.09 -17.12 1.90
N VAL A 527 20.08 -17.65 0.67
CA VAL A 527 20.96 -18.75 0.28
C VAL A 527 22.38 -18.21 0.10
N ILE A 528 23.34 -18.87 0.73
CA ILE A 528 24.77 -18.55 0.61
C ILE A 528 25.32 -19.39 -0.53
N SER A 529 26.03 -18.76 -1.46
CA SER A 529 26.76 -19.45 -2.54
C SER A 529 28.25 -19.55 -2.20
N LEU A 530 28.96 -20.45 -2.88
CA LEU A 530 30.41 -20.60 -2.72
C LEU A 530 31.15 -19.26 -2.94
N GLU A 531 30.73 -18.45 -3.92
CA GLU A 531 31.36 -17.16 -4.19
C GLU A 531 31.14 -16.12 -3.09
N ASP A 532 30.11 -16.27 -2.26
CA ASP A 532 29.87 -15.35 -1.15
C ASP A 532 30.93 -15.52 -0.05
N ILE A 533 31.38 -16.74 0.23
CA ILE A 533 32.34 -17.03 1.31
C ILE A 533 33.81 -16.75 0.94
N ARG A 534 34.09 -16.37 -0.32
CA ARG A 534 35.46 -16.20 -0.82
C ARG A 534 36.32 -15.26 0.02
N ASP A 535 35.73 -14.17 0.49
CA ASP A 535 36.45 -13.15 1.27
C ASP A 535 36.45 -13.47 2.77
N ALA A 536 35.35 -14.06 3.27
CA ALA A 536 35.14 -14.37 4.69
C ALA A 536 35.91 -15.63 5.14
N ASP A 537 35.88 -16.70 4.34
CA ASP A 537 36.64 -17.94 4.58
C ASP A 537 37.32 -18.44 3.28
N PRO A 538 38.48 -17.85 2.93
CA PRO A 538 39.22 -18.22 1.73
C PRO A 538 39.71 -19.68 1.74
N ALA A 539 39.84 -20.29 2.92
CA ALA A 539 40.32 -21.67 3.07
C ALA A 539 39.21 -22.65 2.68
N ILE A 540 38.00 -22.48 3.21
CA ILE A 540 36.82 -23.26 2.78
C ILE A 540 36.57 -23.03 1.30
N TYR A 541 36.61 -21.77 0.84
CA TYR A 541 36.39 -21.44 -0.57
C TYR A 541 37.31 -22.24 -1.49
N LYS A 542 38.63 -22.21 -1.22
CA LYS A 542 39.61 -22.95 -2.03
C LYS A 542 39.39 -24.45 -1.95
N SER A 543 39.14 -25.01 -0.76
CA SER A 543 38.91 -26.45 -0.58
C SER A 543 37.68 -26.93 -1.36
N CYS A 544 36.53 -26.27 -1.18
CA CYS A 544 35.30 -26.62 -1.88
C CYS A 544 35.43 -26.44 -3.39
N LYS A 545 36.08 -25.37 -3.84
CA LYS A 545 36.32 -25.12 -5.26
C LYS A 545 37.19 -26.21 -5.88
N SER A 546 38.27 -26.62 -5.21
CA SER A 546 39.12 -27.74 -5.65
C SER A 546 38.33 -29.05 -5.76
N ILE A 547 37.48 -29.38 -4.78
CA ILE A 547 36.66 -30.61 -4.81
C ILE A 547 35.67 -30.60 -6.00
N LEU A 548 35.10 -29.44 -6.33
CA LEU A 548 34.19 -29.29 -7.46
C LEU A 548 34.90 -29.37 -8.83
N GLU A 549 36.14 -28.88 -8.90
CA GLU A 549 36.94 -28.84 -10.13
C GLU A 549 37.76 -30.12 -10.37
N MET A 550 37.93 -30.97 -9.34
CA MET A 550 38.61 -32.27 -9.47
C MET A 550 37.89 -33.20 -10.46
N ASP A 551 38.68 -34.04 -11.14
CA ASP A 551 38.15 -35.05 -12.05
C ASP A 551 37.35 -36.12 -11.28
N ALA A 552 36.35 -36.70 -11.95
CA ALA A 552 35.42 -37.62 -11.32
C ALA A 552 36.13 -38.90 -10.81
N ASP A 553 37.07 -39.43 -11.58
CA ASP A 553 37.78 -40.67 -11.23
C ASP A 553 38.64 -40.49 -9.96
N SER A 554 39.27 -39.32 -9.79
CA SER A 554 40.05 -38.98 -8.61
C SER A 554 39.20 -38.84 -7.35
N VAL A 555 38.03 -38.18 -7.43
CA VAL A 555 37.13 -38.06 -6.27
C VAL A 555 36.51 -39.42 -5.92
N ASP A 556 36.11 -40.19 -6.95
CA ASP A 556 35.50 -41.52 -6.77
C ASP A 556 36.49 -42.58 -6.28
N SER A 557 37.80 -42.35 -6.43
CA SER A 557 38.86 -43.23 -5.91
C SER A 557 38.98 -43.25 -4.39
N ASP A 558 38.30 -42.33 -3.68
CA ASP A 558 38.36 -42.14 -2.22
C ASP A 558 39.79 -41.90 -1.67
N ALA A 559 40.75 -41.54 -2.52
CA ALA A 559 42.13 -41.31 -2.11
C ALA A 559 42.30 -40.15 -1.12
N LEU A 560 41.32 -39.24 -1.05
CA LEU A 560 41.30 -38.09 -0.16
C LEU A 560 40.59 -38.37 1.18
N GLY A 561 39.86 -39.48 1.30
CA GLY A 561 39.10 -39.84 2.50
C GLY A 561 38.09 -38.78 2.94
N LEU A 562 37.46 -38.09 1.97
CA LEU A 562 36.53 -37.01 2.26
C LEU A 562 35.17 -37.57 2.67
N THR A 563 34.67 -37.14 3.83
CA THR A 563 33.34 -37.48 4.31
C THR A 563 32.48 -36.22 4.50
N PHE A 564 31.20 -36.36 4.81
CA PHE A 564 30.32 -35.24 5.20
C PHE A 564 30.55 -34.83 6.67
N ALA A 565 31.82 -34.76 7.08
CA ALA A 565 32.25 -34.32 8.39
C ALA A 565 33.44 -33.36 8.25
N ARG A 566 33.56 -32.44 9.20
CA ARG A 566 34.60 -31.42 9.21
C ARG A 566 35.38 -31.45 10.51
N GLU A 567 36.71 -31.43 10.38
CA GLU A 567 37.62 -31.25 11.50
C GLU A 567 37.86 -29.77 11.81
N PHE A 568 37.74 -29.43 13.09
CA PHE A 568 38.10 -28.15 13.66
C PHE A 568 39.25 -28.36 14.65
N GLU A 569 40.30 -27.56 14.54
CA GLU A 569 41.37 -27.51 15.54
C GLU A 569 41.19 -26.25 16.39
N GLU A 570 40.68 -26.42 17.61
CA GLU A 570 40.47 -25.34 18.58
C GLU A 570 41.37 -25.56 19.79
N PHE A 571 42.26 -24.60 20.08
CA PHE A 571 43.17 -24.63 21.24
C PHE A 571 43.99 -25.93 21.38
N GLY A 572 44.35 -26.57 20.26
CA GLY A 572 45.10 -27.84 20.23
C GLY A 572 44.24 -29.10 20.40
N SER A 573 42.92 -28.97 20.49
CA SER A 573 41.98 -30.08 20.45
C SER A 573 41.36 -30.20 19.06
N ARG A 574 41.44 -31.39 18.46
CA ARG A 574 40.70 -31.70 17.23
C ARG A 574 39.28 -32.13 17.57
N ARG A 575 38.31 -31.52 16.89
CA ARG A 575 36.89 -31.85 16.99
C ARG A 575 36.34 -32.12 15.60
N VAL A 576 35.75 -33.30 15.40
CA VAL A 576 34.99 -33.63 14.21
C VAL A 576 33.54 -33.18 14.41
N VAL A 577 32.97 -32.52 13.42
CA VAL A 577 31.56 -32.12 13.39
C VAL A 577 30.95 -32.67 12.10
N GLU A 578 29.93 -33.52 12.23
CA GLU A 578 29.16 -34.00 11.08
C GLU A 578 28.36 -32.85 10.46
N LEU A 579 28.44 -32.69 9.15
CA LEU A 579 27.71 -31.66 8.40
C LEU A 579 26.26 -32.06 8.14
N CYS A 580 25.98 -33.37 8.16
CA CYS A 580 24.65 -33.96 8.10
C CYS A 580 24.58 -35.18 9.03
N PRO A 581 23.38 -35.64 9.44
CA PRO A 581 23.26 -36.79 10.33
C PRO A 581 23.95 -38.05 9.76
N GLY A 582 24.94 -38.59 10.47
CA GLY A 582 25.73 -39.75 10.02
C GLY A 582 26.75 -39.40 8.93
N GLY A 583 27.08 -38.12 8.76
CA GLY A 583 27.92 -37.62 7.70
C GLY A 583 29.35 -38.19 7.69
N ASP A 584 29.85 -38.63 8.84
CA ASP A 584 31.16 -39.28 8.96
C ASP A 584 31.22 -40.63 8.22
N SER A 585 30.07 -41.25 7.94
CA SER A 585 29.97 -42.50 7.17
C SER A 585 29.66 -42.28 5.69
N ILE A 586 29.44 -41.04 5.25
CA ILE A 586 29.07 -40.72 3.87
C ILE A 586 30.32 -40.26 3.14
N ILE A 587 30.82 -41.11 2.23
CA ILE A 587 31.98 -40.80 1.39
C ILE A 587 31.56 -39.82 0.28
N VAL A 588 32.41 -38.81 0.06
CA VAL A 588 32.23 -37.84 -1.01
C VAL A 588 32.68 -38.44 -2.34
N ASN A 589 31.83 -38.33 -3.35
CA ASN A 589 32.02 -38.84 -4.71
C ASN A 589 31.53 -37.80 -5.74
N SER A 590 31.76 -38.08 -7.02
CA SER A 590 31.40 -37.22 -8.15
C SER A 590 29.92 -36.85 -8.20
N LYS A 591 29.03 -37.70 -7.67
CA LYS A 591 27.57 -37.51 -7.66
C LYS A 591 27.07 -36.65 -6.49
N ASN A 592 27.73 -36.71 -5.32
CA ASN A 592 27.28 -36.02 -4.10
C ASN A 592 28.15 -34.81 -3.69
N ARG A 593 29.25 -34.53 -4.40
CA ARG A 593 30.14 -33.39 -4.08
C ARG A 593 29.45 -32.01 -4.06
N GLU A 594 28.36 -31.82 -4.81
CA GLU A 594 27.55 -30.60 -4.73
C GLU A 594 26.72 -30.53 -3.45
N GLU A 595 26.30 -31.67 -2.90
CA GLU A 595 25.57 -31.74 -1.64
C GLU A 595 26.50 -31.45 -0.46
N LEU A 596 27.76 -31.89 -0.53
CA LEU A 596 28.80 -31.52 0.44
C LEU A 596 28.95 -30.00 0.51
N LEU A 597 28.98 -29.32 -0.64
CA LEU A 597 29.04 -27.86 -0.68
C LEU A 597 27.85 -27.22 0.05
N ARG A 598 26.63 -27.70 -0.20
CA ARG A 598 25.43 -27.18 0.48
C ARG A 598 25.44 -27.45 1.97
N ALA A 599 26.08 -28.52 2.42
CA ALA A 599 26.22 -28.85 3.84
C ALA A 599 27.32 -28.01 4.54
N CYS A 600 28.33 -27.55 3.78
CA CYS A 600 29.40 -26.67 4.28
C CYS A 600 29.00 -25.20 4.45
N LEU A 601 28.06 -24.72 3.64
CA LEU A 601 27.58 -23.32 3.60
C LEU A 601 26.39 -23.11 4.53
#